data_AF-A0A126RH65-F1
#
_entry.id   AF-A0A126RH65-F1
#
_cell.length_a   1.000
_cell.length_b   1.000
_cell.length_c   1.000
_cell.angle_alpha   90.00
_cell.angle_beta   90.00
_cell.angle_gamma   90.00
#
_symmetry.space_group_name_H-M   'P 1'
#
loop_
_entity.id
_entity.type
_entity.pdbx_description
1 polymer ?
#
loop_
_entity_poly.entity_id
_entity_poly.type
_entity_poly.pdbx_seq_one_letter_code
_entity_poly.pdbx_strand_id
1 'polypeptide(L)' 'MSARVLIVDAFGLVLALSGFAMAFRQSFVRRLFGWSAPRSRPVRGEGDPVTYVLRISGTMIMVFGIALGTMVTLFSLA' A
#
# COMPACT_ATOMS: atom_id res chain seq x y z
N MET A 1 20.07 8.27 -17.09
CA MET A 1 19.47 7.30 -16.13
C MET A 1 19.66 5.89 -16.66
N SER A 2 20.12 4.97 -15.83
CA SER A 2 20.31 3.55 -16.17
C SER A 2 18.95 2.83 -16.24
N ALA A 3 18.75 1.92 -17.19
CA ALA A 3 17.50 1.15 -17.33
C ALA A 3 17.12 0.39 -16.05
N ARG A 4 18.13 0.01 -15.24
CA ARG A 4 17.93 -0.62 -13.92
C ARG A 4 17.22 0.30 -12.91
N VAL A 5 17.55 1.59 -12.91
CA VAL A 5 16.93 2.58 -12.02
C VAL A 5 15.46 2.75 -12.35
N LEU A 6 15.14 2.88 -13.65
CA LEU A 6 13.76 2.99 -14.11
C LEU A 6 12.89 1.76 -13.75
N ILE A 7 13.46 0.56 -13.79
CA ILE A 7 12.75 -0.66 -13.38
C ILE A 7 12.47 -0.65 -11.88
N VAL A 8 13.45 -0.23 -11.07
CA VAL A 8 13.29 -0.15 -9.61
C VAL A 8 12.30 0.94 -9.22
N ASP A 9 12.32 2.09 -9.90
CA ASP A 9 11.35 3.16 -9.70
C ASP A 9 9.94 2.72 -10.08
N ALA A 10 9.78 2.02 -11.21
CA ALA A 10 8.50 1.46 -11.61
C ALA A 10 7.97 0.46 -10.57
N PHE A 11 8.86 -0.38 -10.02
CA PHE A 11 8.50 -1.28 -8.93
C PHE A 11 8.10 -0.53 -7.66
N GLY A 12 8.87 0.49 -7.26
CA GLY A 12 8.55 1.38 -6.14
C GLY A 12 7.21 2.09 -6.32
N LEU A 13 6.89 2.52 -7.54
CA LEU A 13 5.62 3.15 -7.89
C LEU A 13 4.44 2.18 -7.77
N VAL A 14 4.61 0.92 -8.21
CA VAL A 14 3.60 -0.13 -8.03
C VAL A 14 3.36 -0.42 -6.55
N LEU A 15 4.42 -0.47 -5.75
CA LEU A 15 4.31 -0.61 -4.29
C LEU A 15 3.60 0.59 -3.66
N ALA A 16 3.92 1.82 -4.08
CA ALA A 16 3.25 3.03 -3.61
C ALA A 16 1.74 3.00 -3.91
N LEU A 17 1.36 2.67 -5.14
CA LEU A 17 -0.04 2.61 -5.58
C LEU A 17 -0.81 1.47 -4.89
N SER A 18 -0.20 0.31 -4.73
CA SER A 18 -0.84 -0.83 -4.05
C SER A 18 -1.00 -0.57 -2.54
N GLY A 19 0.00 0.00 -1.89
CA GLY A 19 -0.07 0.42 -0.50
C GLY A 19 -1.13 1.51 -0.27
N PHE A 20 -1.22 2.49 -1.17
CA PHE A 20 -2.27 3.51 -1.16
C PHE A 20 -3.68 2.89 -1.30
N ALA A 21 -3.84 1.95 -2.22
CA ALA A 21 -5.11 1.24 -2.39
C ALA A 21 -5.50 0.45 -1.13
N MET A 22 -4.55 -0.21 -0.47
CA MET A 22 -4.78 -0.91 0.80
C MET A 22 -5.10 0.04 1.97
N ALA A 23 -4.44 1.18 2.06
CA ALA A 23 -4.63 2.11 3.16
C ALA A 23 -5.91 2.95 3.05
N PHE A 24 -6.22 3.45 1.84
CA PHE A 24 -7.29 4.44 1.62
C PHE A 24 -8.49 3.88 0.87
N ARG A 25 -8.31 2.83 0.04
CA ARG A 25 -9.39 2.17 -0.72
C ARG A 25 -9.68 0.77 -0.21
N GLN A 26 -9.83 0.64 1.11
CA GLN A 26 -10.10 -0.63 1.78
C GLN A 26 -11.35 -1.35 1.25
N SER A 27 -12.40 -0.60 0.89
CA SER A 27 -13.61 -1.14 0.26
C SER A 27 -13.35 -1.72 -1.12
N PHE A 28 -12.42 -1.14 -1.89
CA PHE A 28 -12.01 -1.66 -3.19
C PHE A 28 -11.15 -2.93 -3.04
N VAL A 29 -10.20 -2.95 -2.10
CA VAL A 29 -9.35 -4.13 -1.83
C VAL A 29 -10.18 -5.30 -1.31
N ARG A 30 -11.10 -5.05 -0.36
CA ARG A 30 -12.01 -6.09 0.13
C ARG A 30 -12.89 -6.66 -0.99
N ARG A 31 -13.37 -5.81 -1.89
CA ARG A 31 -14.14 -6.24 -3.07
C ARG A 31 -13.30 -7.03 -4.08
N LEU A 32 -12.03 -6.65 -4.28
CA LEU A 32 -11.11 -7.35 -5.18
C LEU A 32 -10.74 -8.75 -4.65
N PHE A 33 -10.57 -8.89 -3.34
CA PHE A 33 -10.30 -10.17 -2.68
C PHE A 33 -11.55 -11.01 -2.39
N GLY A 34 -12.75 -10.57 -2.82
CA GLY A 34 -14.00 -11.29 -2.57
C GLY A 34 -14.44 -11.34 -1.10
N TRP A 35 -13.77 -10.57 -0.23
CA TRP A 35 -14.22 -10.36 1.15
C TRP A 35 -15.45 -9.46 1.11
N SER A 36 -16.64 -10.09 1.05
CA SER A 36 -17.91 -9.45 1.36
C SER A 36 -17.73 -8.70 2.69
N ALA A 37 -17.94 -7.38 2.67
CA ALA A 37 -17.84 -6.56 3.87
C ALA A 37 -18.64 -7.23 5.00
N PRO A 38 -18.06 -7.43 6.19
CA PRO A 38 -18.80 -8.05 7.28
C PRO A 38 -20.09 -7.27 7.50
N ARG A 39 -21.24 -7.92 7.35
CA ARG A 39 -22.55 -7.39 7.77
C ARG A 39 -22.66 -7.27 9.30
N SER A 40 -21.58 -7.49 10.02
CA SER A 40 -21.54 -7.46 11.48
C SER A 40 -21.42 -6.02 11.95
N ARG A 41 -22.57 -5.46 12.33
CA ARG A 41 -22.68 -4.29 13.20
C ARG A 41 -21.61 -4.41 14.30
N PRO A 42 -20.74 -3.41 14.52
CA PRO A 42 -19.71 -3.53 15.55
C PRO A 42 -20.39 -3.72 16.90
N VAL A 43 -20.05 -4.83 17.58
CA VAL A 43 -20.29 -4.95 19.02
C VAL A 43 -19.52 -3.80 19.66
N ARG A 44 -20.25 -2.95 20.38
CA ARG A 44 -19.82 -1.66 20.92
C ARG A 44 -18.45 -1.77 21.63
N GLY A 45 -17.36 -1.46 20.92
CA GLY A 45 -16.00 -1.40 21.50
C GLY A 45 -14.86 -1.99 20.65
N GLU A 46 -15.13 -2.94 19.75
CA GLU A 46 -14.08 -3.56 18.92
C GLU A 46 -14.10 -2.99 17.50
N GLY A 47 -13.18 -2.07 17.24
CA GLY A 47 -12.93 -1.60 15.87
C GLY A 47 -12.47 -2.76 14.99
N ASP A 48 -12.92 -2.78 13.73
CA ASP A 48 -12.62 -3.86 12.77
C ASP A 48 -11.10 -4.07 12.64
N PRO A 49 -10.53 -5.17 13.20
CA PRO A 49 -9.09 -5.38 13.24
C PRO A 49 -8.49 -5.52 11.85
N VAL A 50 -9.28 -6.02 10.89
CA VAL A 50 -8.87 -6.15 9.49
C VAL A 50 -8.68 -4.77 8.87
N THR A 51 -9.49 -3.78 9.24
CA THR A 51 -9.34 -2.39 8.78
C THR A 51 -8.06 -1.77 9.34
N TYR A 52 -7.71 -2.05 10.60
CA TYR A 52 -6.48 -1.55 11.20
C TYR A 52 -5.24 -2.16 10.54
N VAL A 53 -5.23 -3.49 10.37
CA VAL A 53 -4.11 -4.22 9.73
C VAL A 53 -3.92 -3.78 8.27
N LEU A 54 -5.01 -3.64 7.49
CA LEU A 54 -4.92 -3.16 6.10
C LEU A 54 -4.37 -1.73 6.00
N ARG A 55 -4.75 -0.85 6.94
CA ARG A 55 -4.23 0.52 6.97
C ARG A 55 -2.74 0.57 7.29
N ILE A 56 -2.29 -0.16 8.30
CA ILE A 56 -0.88 -0.18 8.67
C ILE A 56 -0.05 -0.81 7.55
N SER A 57 -0.42 -2.01 7.11
CA SER A 57 0.30 -2.70 6.02
C SER A 57 0.33 -1.86 4.74
N GLY A 58 -0.81 -1.28 4.34
CA GLY A 58 -0.89 -0.41 3.17
C GLY A 58 0.00 0.83 3.29
N THR A 59 0.00 1.49 4.46
CA THR A 59 0.83 2.68 4.69
C THR A 59 2.32 2.32 4.67
N MET A 60 2.71 1.20 5.30
CA MET A 60 4.10 0.73 5.31
C MET A 60 4.60 0.38 3.91
N ILE A 61 3.81 -0.37 3.12
CA ILE A 61 4.14 -0.72 1.73
C ILE A 61 4.26 0.56 0.88
N MET A 62 3.36 1.52 1.08
CA MET A 62 3.37 2.78 0.36
C MET A 62 4.65 3.59 0.62
N VAL A 63 4.98 3.81 1.90
CA VAL A 63 6.19 4.55 2.28
C VAL A 63 7.45 3.81 1.82
N PHE A 64 7.48 2.48 1.93
CA PHE A 64 8.59 1.68 1.45
C PHE A 64 8.80 1.82 -0.06
N GLY A 65 7.73 1.77 -0.86
CA GLY A 65 7.81 1.96 -2.31
C GLY A 65 8.34 3.34 -2.71
N ILE A 66 7.87 4.39 -2.04
CA ILE A 66 8.34 5.77 -2.24
C ILE A 66 9.83 5.88 -1.88
N ALA A 67 10.23 5.35 -0.72
CA ALA A 67 11.61 5.39 -0.25
C ALA A 67 12.55 4.64 -1.21
N LEU A 68 12.15 3.46 -1.69
CA LEU A 68 12.94 2.67 -2.64
C LEU A 68 13.20 3.44 -3.95
N GLY A 69 12.15 3.99 -4.57
CA GLY A 69 12.29 4.73 -5.83
C GLY A 69 13.10 6.03 -5.65
N THR A 70 12.76 6.81 -4.62
CA THR A 70 13.47 8.08 -4.36
C THR A 70 14.94 7.85 -4.02
N MET A 71 15.25 6.88 -3.16
CA MET A 71 16.63 6.57 -2.79
C MET A 71 17.45 6.13 -4.00
N VAL A 72 16.96 5.16 -4.79
CA VAL A 72 17.71 4.63 -5.96
C VAL A 72 17.89 5.70 -7.04
N THR A 73 16.88 6.55 -7.25
CA THR A 73 17.00 7.71 -8.13
C THR A 73 18.06 8.71 -7.63
N LEU A 74 18.02 9.08 -6.35
CA LEU A 74 18.96 10.05 -5.76
C LEU A 74 20.40 9.53 -5.78
N PHE A 75 20.62 8.26 -5.45
CA PHE A 75 21.95 7.64 -5.54
C PHE A 75 22.47 7.50 -6.98
N SER A 76 21.59 7.44 -7.98
CA SER A 76 22.00 7.44 -9.39
C SER A 76 22.29 8.85 -9.93
N LEU A 77 21.87 9.90 -9.24
CA LEU A 77 22.07 11.30 -9.60
C LEU A 77 23.29 11.92 -8.89
N ALA A 78 23.70 11.36 -7.75
CA ALA A 78 24.91 11.70 -7.01
C ALA A 78 26.16 11.12 -7.67
#